data_AF-A0A1Q5QTM9-F1
#
_entry.id   AF-A0A1Q5QTM9-F1
#
_cell.length_a   1.000
_cell.length_b   1.000
_cell.length_c   1.000
_cell.angle_alpha   90.00
_cell.angle_beta   90.00
_cell.angle_gamma   90.00
#
_symmetry.space_group_name_H-M   'P 1'
#
loop_
_entity.id
_entity.type
_entity.pdbx_description
1 polymer ?
#
loop_
_entity_poly.entity_id
_entity_poly.type
_entity_poly.pdbx_seq_one_letter_code
_entity_poly.pdbx_strand_id
1 'polypeptide(L)' 'MDISQAFANLNSRFVELVNGHDAHRRMALFSDDAVLVPAGQPTVIGREVATKIWNHLEKLVSAD' A
#
# COMPACT_ATOMS: atom_id res chain seq x y z
N MET A 1 7.75 18.63 -15.97
CA MET A 1 7.62 17.29 -15.36
C MET A 1 6.52 16.57 -16.12
N ASP A 2 6.82 15.43 -16.75
CA ASP A 2 5.80 14.61 -17.40
C ASP A 2 5.02 13.86 -16.32
N ILE A 3 3.70 14.04 -16.31
CA ILE A 3 2.81 13.41 -15.34
C ILE A 3 2.85 11.88 -15.43
N SER A 4 3.06 11.34 -16.64
CA SER A 4 3.18 9.90 -16.88
C SER A 4 4.40 9.33 -16.17
N GLN A 5 5.53 10.04 -16.25
CA GLN A 5 6.75 9.67 -15.56
C GLN A 5 6.61 9.77 -14.04
N ALA A 6 5.89 10.77 -13.53
CA ALA A 6 5.63 10.91 -12.10
C ALA A 6 4.81 9.73 -11.55
N PHE A 7 3.76 9.31 -12.25
CA PHE A 7 2.95 8.14 -11.87
C PHE A 7 3.76 6.84 -11.98
N ALA A 8 4.56 6.66 -13.03
CA ALA A 8 5.41 5.48 -13.17
C ALA A 8 6.41 5.34 -12.00
N ASN A 9 7.03 6.45 -11.58
CA ASN A 9 7.94 6.47 -10.45
C ASN A 9 7.23 6.17 -9.13
N LEU A 10 6.03 6.71 -8.91
CA LEU A 10 5.23 6.45 -7.71
C LEU A 10 4.84 4.96 -7.62
N ASN A 11 4.36 4.39 -8.72
CA ASN A 11 3.97 2.97 -8.80
C ASN A 11 5.18 2.05 -8.57
N SER A 12 6.34 2.37 -9.13
CA SER A 12 7.56 1.58 -8.93
C SER A 12 7.97 1.54 -7.46
N ARG A 13 8.00 2.69 -6.78
CA ARG A 13 8.29 2.76 -5.34
C ARG A 13 7.26 2.02 -4.49
N PHE A 14 5.99 2.07 -4.89
CA PHE A 14 4.94 1.31 -4.21
C PHE A 14 5.19 -0.20 -4.28
N VAL A 15 5.48 -0.72 -5.48
CA VAL A 15 5.79 -2.15 -5.68
C VAL A 15 7.01 -2.58 -4.87
N GLU A 16 8.09 -1.80 -4.89
CA GLU A 16 9.30 -2.07 -4.11
C GLU A 16 9.04 -2.17 -2.61
N LEU A 17 8.22 -1.26 -2.06
CA LEU A 17 7.91 -1.22 -0.63
C LEU A 17 6.92 -2.31 -0.18
N VAL A 18 6.03 -2.73 -1.08
CA VAL A 18 5.15 -3.88 -0.83
C VAL A 18 5.96 -5.18 -0.85
N ASN A 19 6.77 -5.40 -1.88
CA ASN A 19 7.56 -6.62 -2.04
C ASN A 19 8.76 -6.71 -1.08
N GLY A 20 9.27 -5.57 -0.61
CA GLY A 20 10.36 -5.52 0.35
C GLY A 20 9.95 -5.79 1.80
N HIS A 21 8.67 -6.07 2.06
CA HIS A 21 8.14 -6.36 3.40
C HIS A 21 8.40 -5.24 4.45
N ASP A 22 8.71 -4.02 3.99
CA ASP A 22 8.99 -2.87 4.86
C ASP A 22 7.69 -2.12 5.17
N ALA A 23 6.97 -2.61 6.19
CA ALA A 23 5.70 -2.04 6.61
C ALA A 23 5.82 -0.54 6.98
N HIS A 24 6.91 -0.14 7.64
CA HIS A 24 7.10 1.24 8.09
C HIS A 24 7.24 2.22 6.93
N ARG A 25 8.04 1.87 5.91
CA ARG A 25 8.21 2.72 4.73
C ARG A 25 6.98 2.72 3.83
N ARG A 26 6.23 1.63 3.79
CA ARG A 26 4.95 1.54 3.05
C ARG A 26 3.90 2.51 3.61
N MET A 27 3.86 2.71 4.93
CA MET A 27 2.95 3.69 5.57
C MET A 27 3.15 5.12 5.07
N ALA A 28 4.39 5.49 4.75
CA ALA A 28 4.72 6.82 4.27
C ALA A 28 4.15 7.14 2.87
N LEU A 29 3.63 6.14 2.16
CA LEU A 29 2.98 6.33 0.86
C LEU A 29 1.52 6.81 0.99
N PHE A 30 0.91 6.69 2.16
CA PHE A 30 -0.49 7.01 2.37
C PHE A 30 -0.65 8.35 3.08
N SER A 31 -1.60 9.17 2.65
CA SER A 31 -2.08 10.32 3.43
C SER A 31 -2.89 9.86 4.66
N ASP A 32 -3.13 10.76 5.61
CA ASP A 32 -3.91 10.42 6.82
C ASP A 32 -5.36 10.06 6.50
N ASP A 33 -5.88 10.52 5.36
CA ASP A 33 -7.22 10.28 4.81
C ASP A 33 -7.24 9.25 3.67
N ALA A 34 -6.17 8.49 3.47
CA ALA A 34 -6.06 7.54 2.37
C ALA A 34 -7.21 6.52 2.36
N VAL A 35 -7.75 6.24 1.17
CA VAL A 35 -8.83 5.27 0.98
C VAL A 35 -8.31 4.05 0.24
N LEU A 36 -8.55 2.85 0.78
CA LEU A 36 -8.22 1.60 0.12
C LEU A 36 -9.49 0.79 -0.11
N VAL A 37 -9.57 0.17 -1.29
CA VAL A 37 -10.71 -0.67 -1.71
C VAL A 37 -10.16 -2.06 -2.04
N PRO A 38 -9.99 -2.94 -1.03
CA PRO A 38 -9.50 -4.29 -1.28
C PRO A 38 -10.60 -5.14 -1.94
N ALA A 39 -10.22 -6.02 -2.87
CA ALA A 39 -11.16 -6.88 -3.57
C ALA A 39 -11.91 -7.79 -2.59
N GLY A 40 -13.25 -7.76 -2.61
CA GLY A 40 -14.09 -8.58 -1.76
C GLY A 40 -14.09 -8.20 -0.27
N GLN A 41 -13.49 -7.06 0.11
CA GLN A 41 -13.47 -6.57 1.49
C GLN A 41 -14.08 -5.16 1.59
N PRO A 42 -14.51 -4.73 2.79
CA PRO A 42 -14.96 -3.36 3.00
C PRO A 42 -13.88 -2.34 2.66
N THR A 43 -14.30 -1.20 2.11
CA THR A 43 -13.45 -0.02 1.96
C THR A 43 -12.93 0.43 3.32
N VAL A 44 -11.67 0.83 3.38
CA VAL A 44 -11.06 1.39 4.58
C VAL A 44 -10.54 2.79 4.34
N ILE A 45 -10.60 3.60 5.40
CA ILE A 45 -10.21 4.99 5.40
C ILE A 45 -9.15 5.19 6.49
N GLY A 46 -8.06 5.84 6.11
CA GLY A 46 -6.98 6.29 6.97
C GLY A 46 -5.72 5.41 6.93
N ARG A 47 -4.56 6.07 7.08
CA ARG A 47 -3.22 5.44 7.02
C ARG A 47 -3.08 4.23 7.95
N GLU A 48 -3.57 4.33 9.18
CA GLU A 48 -3.44 3.23 10.16
C GLU A 48 -4.22 1.98 9.73
N VAL A 49 -5.42 2.16 9.20
CA VAL A 49 -6.26 1.04 8.76
C VAL A 49 -5.70 0.42 7.48
N ALA A 50 -5.22 1.25 6.56
CA ALA A 50 -4.48 0.80 5.37
C ALA A 50 -3.32 -0.13 5.73
N THR A 51 -2.55 0.25 6.76
CA THR A 51 -1.41 -0.53 7.25
C THR A 51 -1.83 -1.90 7.79
N LYS A 52 -2.92 -1.96 8.55
CA LYS A 52 -3.45 -3.21 9.09
C LYS A 52 -3.87 -4.18 7.99
N ILE A 53 -4.52 -3.68 6.93
CA ILE A 53 -4.89 -4.49 5.77
C ILE A 53 -3.65 -5.04 5.07
N TRP A 54 -2.67 -4.18 4.77
CA TRP A 54 -1.45 -4.63 4.09
C TRP A 54 -0.69 -5.69 4.89
N ASN A 55 -0.53 -5.49 6.20
CA ASN A 55 0.10 -6.47 7.07
C ASN A 55 -0.69 -7.79 7.16
N HIS A 56 -2.02 -7.73 7.06
CA HIS A 56 -2.86 -8.93 7.03
C HIS A 56 -2.72 -9.69 5.71
N LEU A 57 -2.76 -9.00 4.57
CA LEU A 57 -2.58 -9.58 3.24
C LEU A 57 -1.20 -10.25 3.10
N GLU A 58 -0.16 -9.61 3.63
CA GLU A 58 1.21 -10.14 3.59
C GLU A 58 1.35 -11.48 4.32
N LYS A 59 0.65 -11.65 5.45
CA LYS A 59 0.59 -12.92 6.18
C LYS A 59 -0.12 -14.02 5.41
N LEU A 60 -1.14 -13.68 4.63
CA LEU A 60 -1.86 -14.64 3.80
C LEU A 60 -0.99 -15.13 2.63
N VAL A 61 -0.15 -14.26 2.07
CA VAL A 61 0.75 -14.61 0.95
C VAL A 61 2.01 -15.37 1.43
N SER A 62 2.43 -15.17 2.67
CA SER A 62 3.64 -15.82 3.23
C SER A 62 3.37 -17.16 3.94
N ALA A 63 2.12 -17.63 3.95
CA ALA A 63 1.70 -18.87 4.61
C ALA A 63 1.70 -20.11 3.69
N ASP A 64 2.09 -19.92 2.42
CA ASP A 64 2.37 -20.97 1.43
C ASP A 64 3.89 -21.19 1.27
#